data_AF-A0A382SR47-F1
#
_entry.id   AF-A0A382SR47-F1
#
_cell.length_a   1.000
_cell.length_b   1.000
_cell.length_c   1.000
_cell.angle_alpha   90.00
_cell.angle_beta   90.00
_cell.angle_gamma   90.00
#
_symmetry.space_group_name_H-M   'P 1'
#
loop_
_entity.id
_entity.type
_entity.pdbx_description
1 polymer ?
#
loop_
_entity_poly.entity_id
_entity_poly.type
_entity_poly.pdbx_seq_one_letter_code
_entity_poly.pdbx_strand_id
1 'polypeptide(L)'
;MIGEVCHFIDFASFITEAEPTRVTAVRPSTSDEDMLLTLEMTDGSAASIAYVTQGGASLPKELIEVHRSGLSGVLENFQVLELHGRSGRPKTRKGGQDKGHASQMAGWVESLKSGEPQISFRSLVATTLATFAAEESITRGN
;
A
#
# COMPACT_ATOMS: atom_id res chain seq x y z
N MET A 1 -3.98 -8.02 -12.26
CA MET A 1 -4.99 -8.02 -11.17
C MET A 1 -4.33 -8.27 -9.81
N ILE A 2 -3.87 -9.50 -9.49
CA ILE A 2 -3.19 -9.85 -8.22
C ILE A 2 -1.83 -9.12 -8.04
N GLY A 3 -1.15 -8.75 -9.14
CA GLY A 3 0.24 -8.28 -9.09
C GLY A 3 0.46 -6.83 -8.61
N GLU A 4 -0.41 -5.88 -8.92
CA GLU A 4 -0.13 -4.46 -8.62
C GLU A 4 -0.77 -4.00 -7.31
N VAL A 5 -1.98 -4.48 -7.01
CA VAL A 5 -2.66 -4.13 -5.76
C VAL A 5 -1.95 -4.69 -4.52
N CYS A 6 -1.24 -5.82 -4.66
CA CYS A 6 -0.50 -6.41 -3.57
C CYS A 6 0.64 -5.50 -3.08
N HIS A 7 1.19 -4.63 -3.94
CA HIS A 7 2.16 -3.62 -3.52
C HIS A 7 1.58 -2.63 -2.51
N PHE A 8 0.30 -2.28 -2.64
CA PHE A 8 -0.36 -1.37 -1.68
C PHE A 8 -0.80 -2.09 -0.40
N ILE A 9 -1.12 -3.40 -0.48
CA ILE A 9 -1.33 -4.24 0.71
C ILE A 9 -0.03 -4.38 1.51
N ASP A 10 1.09 -4.63 0.82
CA ASP A 10 2.42 -4.69 1.42
C ASP A 10 2.82 -3.35 2.02
N PHE A 11 2.59 -2.25 1.30
CA PHE A 11 2.85 -0.90 1.79
C PHE A 11 2.02 -0.55 3.04
N ALA A 12 0.75 -0.94 3.07
CA ALA A 12 -0.10 -0.77 4.25
C ALA A 12 0.47 -1.54 5.46
N SER A 13 0.98 -2.75 5.24
CA SER A 13 1.61 -3.55 6.29
C SER A 13 2.93 -2.93 6.76
N PHE A 14 3.74 -2.44 5.82
CA PHE A 14 5.00 -1.75 6.11
C PHE A 14 4.79 -0.48 6.95
N ILE A 15 3.82 0.37 6.58
CA ILE A 15 3.62 1.66 7.27
C ILE A 15 2.97 1.50 8.65
N THR A 16 2.17 0.45 8.84
CA THR A 16 1.52 0.14 10.12
C THR A 16 2.36 -0.76 11.02
N GLU A 17 3.38 -1.41 10.47
CA GLU A 17 4.11 -2.52 11.12
C GLU A 17 3.15 -3.65 11.59
N ALA A 18 2.05 -3.84 10.86
CA ALA A 18 0.97 -4.75 11.21
C ALA A 18 0.56 -5.63 10.02
N GLU A 19 -0.04 -6.79 10.29
CA GLU A 19 -0.53 -7.70 9.25
C GLU A 19 -2.03 -7.54 9.00
N PRO A 20 -2.51 -7.77 7.75
CA PRO A 20 -3.94 -7.85 7.46
C PRO A 20 -4.58 -9.05 8.16
N THR A 21 -5.76 -8.82 8.74
CA THR A 21 -6.56 -9.82 9.45
C THR A 21 -7.88 -10.11 8.74
N ARG A 22 -8.45 -9.11 8.08
CA ARG A 22 -9.68 -9.23 7.29
C ARG A 22 -9.58 -8.34 6.05
N VAL A 23 -10.15 -8.84 4.96
CA VAL A 23 -10.24 -8.13 3.68
C VAL A 23 -11.69 -8.13 3.24
N THR A 24 -12.18 -6.99 2.76
CA THR A 24 -13.43 -6.91 2.01
C THR A 24 -13.15 -6.18 0.71
N ALA A 25 -13.62 -6.72 -0.40
CA ALA A 25 -13.34 -6.14 -1.71
C ALA A 25 -14.56 -6.19 -2.63
N VAL A 26 -14.63 -5.20 -3.52
CA VAL A 26 -15.61 -5.11 -4.59
C VAL A 26 -14.92 -4.80 -5.91
N ARG A 27 -15.47 -5.37 -6.99
CA ARG A 27 -15.03 -5.13 -8.36
C ARG A 27 -16.15 -4.45 -9.13
N PRO A 28 -15.92 -3.28 -9.75
CA PRO A 28 -16.94 -2.66 -10.58
C PRO A 28 -17.19 -3.54 -11.82
N SER A 29 -18.45 -3.64 -12.25
CA SER A 29 -18.81 -4.43 -13.45
C SER A 29 -18.29 -3.83 -14.76
N THR A 30 -17.68 -2.64 -14.71
CA THR A 30 -17.17 -1.90 -15.87
C THR A 30 -15.69 -2.15 -16.16
N SER A 31 -14.97 -2.81 -15.24
CA SER A 31 -13.56 -3.14 -15.41
C SER A 31 -13.24 -4.39 -14.60
N ASP A 32 -12.70 -5.41 -15.26
CA ASP A 32 -12.24 -6.59 -14.56
C ASP A 32 -10.97 -6.30 -13.74
N GLU A 33 -10.20 -5.28 -14.11
CA GLU A 33 -8.92 -4.95 -13.46
C GLU A 33 -9.05 -4.06 -12.23
N ASP A 34 -10.11 -3.25 -12.19
CA ASP A 34 -10.33 -2.32 -11.09
C ASP A 34 -10.79 -3.06 -9.83
N MET A 35 -10.39 -2.56 -8.68
CA MET A 35 -10.76 -3.13 -7.40
C MET A 35 -10.76 -2.07 -6.31
N LEU A 36 -11.79 -2.09 -5.48
CA LEU A 36 -11.84 -1.34 -4.23
C LEU A 36 -11.78 -2.35 -3.09
N LEU A 37 -10.87 -2.17 -2.14
CA LEU A 37 -10.75 -3.06 -0.99
C LEU A 37 -10.48 -2.31 0.29
N THR A 38 -10.89 -2.91 1.41
CA THR A 38 -10.59 -2.47 2.77
C THR A 38 -9.88 -3.60 3.51
N LEU A 39 -8.83 -3.24 4.24
CA LEU A 39 -8.04 -4.12 5.10
C LEU A 39 -8.28 -3.72 6.56
N GLU A 40 -8.49 -4.71 7.43
CA GLU A 40 -8.39 -4.56 8.88
C GLU A 40 -7.06 -5.14 9.34
N MET A 41 -6.29 -4.41 10.14
CA MET A 41 -4.92 -4.77 10.51
C MET A 41 -4.84 -5.25 11.97
N THR A 42 -3.83 -6.06 12.29
CA THR A 42 -3.61 -6.63 13.64
C THR A 42 -3.42 -5.60 14.75
N ASP A 43 -2.97 -4.38 14.44
CA ASP A 43 -2.81 -3.27 15.39
C ASP A 43 -4.11 -2.45 15.57
N GLY A 44 -5.19 -2.83 14.89
CA GLY A 44 -6.47 -2.12 14.86
C GLY A 44 -6.54 -0.99 13.84
N SER A 45 -5.48 -0.77 13.05
CA SER A 45 -5.52 0.14 11.90
C SER A 45 -6.42 -0.42 10.79
N ALA A 46 -6.90 0.46 9.91
CA ALA A 46 -7.62 0.10 8.71
C ALA A 46 -7.02 0.81 7.50
N ALA A 47 -7.02 0.15 6.35
CA ALA A 47 -6.57 0.73 5.09
C ALA A 47 -7.63 0.53 4.02
N SER A 48 -7.86 1.55 3.20
CA SER A 48 -8.70 1.46 2.01
C SER A 48 -7.85 1.70 0.78
N ILE A 49 -7.98 0.81 -0.21
CA ILE A 49 -7.21 0.86 -1.44
C ILE A 49 -8.20 0.92 -2.60
N ALA A 50 -8.03 1.93 -3.45
CA ALA A 50 -8.75 2.05 -4.72
C ALA A 50 -7.74 1.85 -5.86
N TYR A 51 -7.81 0.68 -6.49
CA TYR A 51 -7.01 0.34 -7.66
C TYR A 51 -7.86 0.56 -8.92
N VAL A 52 -7.47 1.52 -9.75
CA VAL A 52 -8.22 1.94 -10.93
C VAL A 52 -7.29 2.09 -12.13
N THR A 53 -7.60 1.41 -13.24
CA THR A 53 -6.78 1.44 -14.47
C THR A 53 -7.29 2.43 -15.51
N GLN A 54 -8.55 2.86 -15.40
CA GLN A 54 -9.22 3.76 -16.35
C GLN A 54 -9.15 5.26 -15.96
N GLY A 55 -8.23 5.63 -15.06
CA GLY A 55 -8.03 7.00 -14.61
C GLY A 55 -7.43 7.92 -15.67
N GLY A 56 -7.74 9.21 -15.62
CA GLY A 56 -7.15 10.21 -16.52
C GLY A 56 -5.66 10.43 -16.25
N ALA A 57 -4.84 10.56 -17.31
CA ALA A 57 -3.38 10.70 -17.20
C ALA A 57 -2.90 11.98 -16.47
N SER A 58 -3.79 12.95 -16.24
CA SER A 58 -3.50 14.16 -15.47
C SER A 58 -3.56 13.93 -13.95
N LEU A 59 -4.11 12.81 -13.49
CA LEU A 59 -4.13 12.46 -12.08
C LEU A 59 -2.79 11.82 -11.66
N PRO A 60 -2.37 12.01 -10.40
CA PRO A 60 -1.31 11.20 -9.83
C PRO A 60 -1.63 9.72 -9.99
N LYS A 61 -0.61 8.91 -10.32
CA LYS A 61 -0.76 7.47 -10.43
C LYS A 61 -0.91 6.82 -9.05
N GLU A 62 -0.29 7.44 -8.05
CA GLU A 62 -0.23 6.93 -6.69
C GLU A 62 -0.52 8.10 -5.74
N LEU A 63 -1.55 7.95 -4.92
CA LEU A 63 -1.91 8.89 -3.86
C LEU A 63 -2.12 8.08 -2.59
N ILE A 64 -1.33 8.39 -1.56
CA ILE A 64 -1.37 7.70 -0.28
C ILE A 64 -1.66 8.72 0.81
N GLU A 65 -2.69 8.45 1.60
CA GLU A 65 -3.03 9.25 2.77
C GLU A 65 -2.93 8.39 4.03
N VAL A 66 -2.27 8.91 5.07
CA VAL A 66 -2.10 8.23 6.36
C VAL A 66 -2.51 9.18 7.46
N HIS A 67 -3.39 8.73 8.36
CA HIS A 67 -3.97 9.56 9.42
C HIS A 67 -3.76 8.95 10.80
N ARG A 68 -3.35 9.78 11.76
CA ARG A 68 -3.22 9.38 13.16
C ARG A 68 -3.36 10.56 14.11
N SER A 69 -4.34 10.51 15.02
CA SER A 69 -4.44 11.42 16.17
C SER A 69 -4.35 12.93 15.87
N GLY A 70 -4.96 13.38 14.76
CA GLY A 70 -4.92 14.78 14.31
C GLY A 70 -3.66 15.16 13.53
N LEU A 71 -2.91 14.17 13.06
CA LEU A 71 -1.84 14.30 12.07
C LEU A 71 -2.28 13.58 10.79
N SER A 72 -1.93 14.13 9.63
CA SER A 72 -2.12 13.50 8.33
C SER A 72 -0.86 13.63 7.48
N GLY A 73 -0.51 12.59 6.76
CA GLY A 73 0.49 12.62 5.70
C GLY A 73 -0.17 12.33 4.36
N VAL A 74 0.16 13.12 3.34
CA VAL A 74 -0.26 12.90 1.94
C VAL A 74 0.99 12.70 1.10
N LEU A 75 1.09 11.57 0.42
CA LEU A 75 2.20 11.23 -0.46
C LEU A 75 1.70 11.04 -1.89
N GLU A 76 2.18 11.89 -2.79
CA GLU A 76 1.83 11.87 -4.22
C GLU A 76 2.99 11.33 -5.05
N ASN A 77 2.75 10.26 -5.82
CA ASN A 77 3.69 9.58 -6.74
C ASN A 77 5.05 9.24 -6.11
N PHE A 78 5.12 9.07 -4.78
CA PHE A 78 6.37 8.96 -4.01
C PHE A 78 7.35 10.13 -4.22
N GLN A 79 6.87 11.29 -4.68
CA GLN A 79 7.67 12.46 -5.01
C GLN A 79 7.41 13.63 -4.08
N VAL A 80 6.15 13.84 -3.67
CA VAL A 80 5.75 14.98 -2.84
C VAL A 80 5.09 14.44 -1.58
N LEU A 81 5.65 14.77 -0.43
CA LEU A 81 5.11 14.46 0.88
C LEU A 81 4.64 15.75 1.56
N GLU A 82 3.34 15.83 1.85
CA GLU A 82 2.75 16.89 2.67
C GLU A 82 2.40 16.35 4.06
N LEU A 83 2.85 17.05 5.10
CA LEU A 83 2.58 16.70 6.49
C LEU A 83 1.70 17.78 7.12
N HIS A 84 0.53 17.37 7.58
CA HIS A 84 -0.47 18.19 8.24
C HIS A 84 -0.52 17.85 9.72
N GLY A 85 -0.51 18.89 10.56
CA GLY A 85 -0.65 18.76 12.01
C GLY A 85 -1.84 19.53 12.54
N ARG A 86 -2.01 19.53 13.87
CA ARG A 86 -3.15 20.17 14.56
C ARG A 86 -3.22 21.69 14.39
N SER A 87 -2.11 22.35 14.11
CA SER A 87 -2.02 23.79 13.95
C SER A 87 -0.84 24.17 13.06
N GLY A 88 -0.93 25.32 12.41
CA GLY A 88 0.11 25.84 11.53
C GLY A 88 -0.07 25.39 10.07
N ARG A 89 0.86 25.81 9.22
CA ARG A 89 0.85 25.46 7.79
C ARG A 89 1.40 24.05 7.57
N PRO A 90 0.90 23.33 6.54
CA PRO A 90 1.48 22.04 6.15
C PRO A 90 2.97 22.16 5.82
N LYS A 91 3.73 21.10 6.09
CA LYS A 91 5.13 20.98 5.68
C LYS A 91 5.22 20.14 4.43
N THR A 92 5.72 20.72 3.34
CA THR A 92 5.91 20.01 2.07
C THR A 92 7.38 19.61 1.91
N ARG A 93 7.63 18.35 1.59
CA ARG A 93 8.93 17.84 1.14
C ARG A 93 8.78 17.34 -0.30
N LYS A 94 9.72 17.71 -1.16
CA LYS A 94 9.78 17.25 -2.55
C LYS A 94 11.06 16.46 -2.76
N GLY A 95 10.96 15.32 -3.41
CA GLY A 95 12.07 14.45 -3.79
C GLY A 95 12.00 14.11 -5.28
N GLY A 96 13.07 13.49 -5.78
CA GLY A 96 13.05 12.83 -7.08
C GLY A 96 12.30 11.50 -7.01
N GLN A 97 11.79 11.03 -8.15
CA GLN A 97 11.23 9.69 -8.20
C GLN A 97 12.36 8.66 -8.18
N ASP A 98 12.44 7.90 -7.09
CA ASP A 98 13.25 6.70 -7.03
C ASP A 98 12.32 5.48 -7.11
N LYS A 99 12.56 4.62 -8.09
CA LYS A 99 11.83 3.36 -8.24
C LYS A 99 12.27 2.30 -7.23
N GLY A 100 13.34 2.56 -6.48
CA GLY A 100 13.84 1.68 -5.43
C GLY A 100 14.56 0.43 -5.92
N HIS A 101 14.69 0.22 -7.23
CA HIS A 101 15.34 -0.99 -7.77
C HIS A 101 16.80 -1.12 -7.30
N ALA A 102 17.54 -0.01 -7.27
CA ALA A 102 18.94 -0.02 -6.86
C ALA A 102 19.09 -0.35 -5.36
N SER A 103 18.26 0.25 -4.51
CA SER A 103 18.26 -0.03 -3.06
C SER A 103 17.78 -1.44 -2.76
N GLN A 104 16.75 -1.92 -3.46
CA GLN A 104 16.27 -3.30 -3.38
C GLN A 104 17.37 -4.30 -3.73
N MET A 105 18.09 -4.10 -4.84
CA MET A 105 19.18 -4.99 -5.26
C MET A 105 20.34 -4.96 -4.26
N ALA A 106 20.69 -3.79 -3.73
CA ALA A 106 21.72 -3.67 -2.70
C ALA A 106 21.33 -4.41 -1.41
N GLY A 107 20.09 -4.22 -0.94
CA GLY A 107 19.56 -4.93 0.23
C GLY A 107 19.49 -6.43 0.03
N TRP A 108 19.11 -6.89 -1.17
CA TRP A 108 19.12 -8.31 -1.51
C TRP A 108 20.53 -8.90 -1.43
N VAL A 109 21.52 -8.24 -2.04
CA VAL A 109 22.93 -8.69 -1.94
C VAL A 109 23.40 -8.73 -0.49
N GLU A 110 22.97 -7.78 0.34
CA GLU A 110 23.32 -7.78 1.76
C GLU A 110 22.66 -8.93 2.52
N SER A 111 21.39 -9.25 2.22
CA SER A 111 20.70 -10.39 2.83
C SER A 111 21.36 -11.73 2.54
N LEU A 112 21.98 -11.87 1.36
CA LEU A 112 22.75 -13.07 1.01
C LEU A 112 24.03 -13.19 1.85
N LYS A 113 24.61 -12.07 2.30
CA LYS A 113 25.82 -12.07 3.13
C LYS A 113 25.52 -12.27 4.61
N SER A 114 24.48 -11.60 5.11
CA SER A 114 24.10 -11.64 6.53
C SER A 114 23.28 -12.88 6.88
N GLY A 115 22.58 -13.47 5.91
CA GLY A 115 21.57 -14.51 6.14
C GLY A 115 20.22 -13.96 6.61
N GLU A 116 20.10 -12.64 6.80
CA GLU A 116 18.89 -11.98 7.28
C GLU A 116 18.07 -11.41 6.11
N PRO A 117 16.82 -11.83 5.91
CA PRO A 117 16.01 -11.37 4.80
C PRO A 117 15.61 -9.90 4.99
N GLN A 118 15.61 -9.12 3.89
CA GLN A 118 15.18 -7.72 3.91
C GLN A 118 13.68 -7.55 4.23
N ILE A 119 12.86 -8.50 3.76
CA ILE A 119 11.43 -8.58 4.03
C ILE A 119 11.19 -9.95 4.65
N SER A 120 10.49 -9.99 5.79
CA SER A 120 10.22 -11.26 6.46
C SER A 120 9.37 -12.17 5.57
N PHE A 121 9.64 -13.48 5.60
CA PHE A 121 8.83 -14.46 4.86
C PHE A 121 7.34 -14.37 5.26
N ARG A 122 7.08 -14.11 6.54
CA ARG A 122 5.73 -13.92 7.07
C ARG A 122 5.01 -12.75 6.40
N SER A 123 5.67 -11.61 6.21
CA SER A 123 5.10 -10.45 5.50
C SER A 123 4.71 -10.80 4.07
N LEU A 124 5.60 -11.49 3.34
CA LEU A 124 5.34 -11.91 1.95
C LEU A 124 4.13 -12.85 1.86
N VAL A 125 4.03 -13.81 2.79
CA VAL A 125 2.88 -14.73 2.89
C VAL A 125 1.60 -13.96 3.24
N ALA A 126 1.64 -13.05 4.22
CA ALA A 126 0.48 -12.27 4.64
C ALA A 126 -0.07 -11.43 3.48
N THR A 127 0.79 -10.71 2.74
CA THR A 127 0.42 -9.95 1.55
C THR A 127 -0.20 -10.86 0.48
N THR A 128 0.39 -12.03 0.24
CA THR A 128 -0.13 -13.01 -0.73
C THR A 128 -1.53 -13.49 -0.34
N LEU A 129 -1.72 -13.89 0.92
CA LEU A 129 -3.01 -14.37 1.43
C LEU A 129 -4.08 -13.28 1.40
N ALA A 130 -3.73 -12.05 1.80
CA ALA A 130 -4.65 -10.92 1.73
C ALA A 130 -5.09 -10.61 0.29
N THR A 131 -4.17 -10.77 -0.68
CA THR A 131 -4.51 -10.58 -2.10
C THR A 131 -5.49 -11.64 -2.60
N PHE A 132 -5.30 -12.91 -2.22
CA PHE A 132 -6.27 -13.96 -2.55
C PHE A 132 -7.61 -13.78 -1.82
N ALA A 133 -7.58 -13.34 -0.56
CA ALA A 133 -8.78 -13.03 0.21
C ALA A 133 -9.60 -11.89 -0.44
N ALA A 134 -8.95 -10.91 -1.08
CA ALA A 134 -9.64 -9.88 -1.84
C ALA A 134 -10.45 -10.48 -3.02
N GLU A 135 -9.85 -11.37 -3.81
CA GLU A 135 -10.54 -12.04 -4.92
C GLU A 135 -11.68 -12.96 -4.42
N GLU A 136 -11.45 -13.65 -3.31
CA GLU A 136 -12.46 -14.49 -2.66
C GLU A 136 -13.64 -13.64 -2.16
N SER A 137 -13.37 -12.49 -1.56
CA SER A 137 -14.38 -11.55 -1.08
C SER A 137 -15.25 -11.01 -2.22
N ILE A 138 -14.65 -10.66 -3.36
CA ILE A 138 -15.40 -10.26 -4.58
C ILE A 138 -16.34 -11.37 -5.03
N THR A 139 -15.86 -12.62 -5.01
CA THR A 139 -16.63 -13.78 -5.48
C THR A 139 -17.78 -14.14 -4.55
N ARG A 140 -17.59 -14.00 -3.23
CA ARG A 140 -18.59 -14.37 -2.22
C ARG A 140 -19.50 -13.23 -1.78
N GLY A 141 -19.08 -11.99 -2.01
CA GLY A 141 -19.79 -10.78 -1.59
C GLY A 141 -19.67 -10.46 -0.09
N ASN A 142 -18.65 -10.99 0.62
CA ASN A 142 -18.41 -10.72 2.04
C ASN A 142 -16.95 -10.80 2.48
#